data_AF-A0A3D5NUK2-F1
#
_entry.id   AF-A0A3D5NUK2-F1
#
_cell.length_a   1.000
_cell.length_b   1.000
_cell.length_c   1.000
_cell.angle_alpha   90.00
_cell.angle_beta   90.00
_cell.angle_gamma   90.00
#
_symmetry.space_group_name_H-M   'P 1'
#
loop_
_entity.id
_entity.type
_entity.pdbx_description
1 polymer ?
#
loop_
_entity_poly.entity_id
_entity_poly.type
_entity_poly.pdbx_seq_one_letter_code
_entity_poly.pdbx_strand_id
1 'polypeptide(L)'
;MHPGGVRTNIGNNNGRLYRWFLHNITWHFLKDPGISGDAVYYLASSSELKETSGKFFNLTIEEKAAEHALDREKQKKIWNLSMKMTGLSERSNSKANSNQ
;
A
#
# COMPACT_ATOMS: atom_id res chain seq x y z
N MET A 1 -0.49 -1.93 -4.54
CA MET A 1 -0.22 -1.14 -5.76
C MET A 1 0.43 0.18 -5.36
N HIS A 2 1.09 0.85 -6.29
CA HIS A 2 1.50 2.24 -6.15
C HIS A 2 0.46 3.11 -6.88
N PRO A 3 -0.23 4.03 -6.19
CA PRO A 3 -1.30 4.86 -6.77
C PRO A 3 -0.81 5.97 -7.72
N GLY A 4 0.49 6.07 -7.94
CA GLY A 4 1.12 7.15 -8.68
C GLY A 4 1.46 8.35 -7.80
N GLY A 5 2.32 9.22 -8.31
CA GLY A 5 2.60 10.52 -7.70
C GLY A 5 1.47 11.50 -8.02
N VAL A 6 0.46 11.57 -7.15
CA VAL A 6 -0.72 12.42 -7.36
C VAL A 6 -0.84 13.50 -6.28
N ARG A 7 -1.46 14.63 -6.64
CA ARG A 7 -1.66 15.80 -5.77
C ARG A 7 -2.69 15.51 -4.68
N THR A 8 -2.25 14.87 -3.60
CA THR A 8 -3.06 14.66 -2.39
C THR A 8 -2.60 15.59 -1.26
N ASN A 9 -3.21 15.43 -0.08
CA ASN A 9 -2.78 16.14 1.12
C ASN A 9 -1.53 15.53 1.80
N ILE A 10 -0.95 14.45 1.26
CA ILE A 10 0.26 13.83 1.82
C ILE A 10 1.42 14.84 1.80
N GLY A 11 2.17 14.89 2.90
CA GLY A 11 3.30 15.80 3.08
C GLY A 11 2.93 17.18 3.65
N ASN A 12 1.64 17.53 3.74
CA ASN A 12 1.21 18.80 4.33
C ASN A 12 1.39 18.89 5.85
N ASN A 13 1.51 17.74 6.54
CA ASN A 13 1.76 17.68 7.99
C ASN A 13 3.25 17.87 8.36
N ASN A 14 4.11 18.24 7.40
CA ASN A 14 5.52 18.52 7.64
C ASN A 14 5.77 20.00 7.99
N GLY A 15 7.01 20.30 8.38
CA GLY A 15 7.45 21.65 8.72
C GLY A 15 7.26 22.68 7.60
N ARG A 16 7.23 23.97 7.97
CA ARG A 16 6.94 25.09 7.05
C ARG A 16 7.80 25.10 5.79
N LEU A 17 9.10 24.81 5.93
CA LEU A 17 10.03 24.76 4.81
C LEU A 17 9.67 23.66 3.80
N TYR A 18 9.42 22.44 4.29
CA TYR A 18 9.01 21.32 3.45
C TYR A 18 7.68 21.62 2.76
N ARG A 19 6.70 22.13 3.50
CA ARG A 19 5.38 22.43 2.94
C ARG A 19 5.47 23.51 1.85
N TRP A 20 6.30 24.53 2.06
CA TRP A 20 6.57 25.53 1.01
C TRP A 20 7.17 24.86 -0.24
N PHE A 21 8.19 24.02 -0.08
CA PHE A 21 8.79 23.29 -1.21
C PHE A 21 7.78 22.38 -1.93
N LEU A 22 6.98 21.64 -1.18
CA LEU A 22 5.94 20.75 -1.70
C LEU A 22 4.96 21.50 -2.62
N HIS A 23 4.41 22.62 -2.16
CA HIS A 23 3.40 23.39 -2.91
C HIS A 23 3.97 24.19 -4.07
N ASN A 24 5.20 24.71 -3.94
CA ASN A 24 5.78 25.60 -4.95
C ASN A 24 6.66 24.87 -5.97
N ILE A 25 7.04 23.61 -5.71
CA ILE A 25 7.92 22.84 -6.60
C ILE A 25 7.30 21.48 -6.91
N THR A 26 7.17 20.61 -5.92
CA THR A 26 6.77 19.21 -6.17
C THR A 26 5.37 19.10 -6.79
N TRP A 27 4.41 19.90 -6.35
CA TRP A 27 3.01 19.85 -6.82
C TRP A 27 2.87 20.05 -8.33
N HIS A 28 3.75 20.82 -8.97
CA HIS A 28 3.69 21.04 -10.41
C HIS A 28 4.01 19.78 -11.24
N PHE A 29 4.63 18.76 -10.64
CA PHE A 29 4.98 17.50 -11.30
C PHE A 29 4.03 16.35 -10.93
N LEU A 30 3.13 16.57 -9.97
CA LEU A 30 2.19 15.54 -9.49
C LEU A 30 0.92 15.54 -10.34
N LYS A 31 0.43 14.33 -10.65
CA LYS A 31 -0.77 14.13 -11.46
C LYS A 31 -2.06 14.42 -10.67
N ASP A 32 -3.17 14.45 -11.40
CA ASP A 32 -4.50 14.51 -10.80
C ASP A 32 -4.80 13.25 -9.95
N PRO A 33 -5.36 13.39 -8.74
CA PRO A 33 -5.69 12.25 -7.89
C PRO A 33 -6.81 11.35 -8.44
N GLY A 34 -7.66 11.83 -9.37
CA GLY A 34 -8.68 11.02 -10.03
C GLY A 34 -8.11 9.81 -10.75
N ILE A 35 -6.94 9.95 -11.39
CA ILE A 35 -6.22 8.85 -12.06
C ILE A 35 -5.88 7.73 -11.07
N SER A 36 -5.53 8.08 -9.83
CA SER A 36 -5.29 7.09 -8.79
C SER A 36 -6.57 6.36 -8.43
N GLY A 37 -7.69 7.08 -8.27
CA GLY A 37 -9.00 6.51 -7.99
C GLY A 37 -9.44 5.52 -9.06
N ASP A 38 -9.34 5.91 -10.33
CA ASP A 38 -9.68 5.05 -11.48
C ASP A 38 -8.82 3.78 -11.51
N ALA A 39 -7.51 3.90 -11.23
CA ALA A 39 -6.62 2.76 -11.17
C ALA A 39 -6.99 1.79 -10.02
N VAL A 40 -7.32 2.31 -8.82
CA VAL A 40 -7.78 1.49 -7.70
C VAL A 40 -9.07 0.77 -8.06
N TYR A 41 -10.03 1.49 -8.65
CA TYR A 41 -11.31 0.94 -9.07
C TYR A 41 -11.12 -0.20 -10.06
N TYR A 42 -10.32 0.01 -11.10
CA TYR A 42 -10.00 -1.00 -12.10
C TYR A 42 -9.37 -2.25 -11.48
N LEU A 43 -8.31 -2.08 -10.66
CA LEU A 43 -7.62 -3.22 -10.03
C LEU A 43 -8.51 -4.01 -9.07
N ALA A 44 -9.47 -3.35 -8.42
CA ALA A 44 -10.36 -3.98 -7.46
C ALA A 44 -11.58 -4.67 -8.10
N SER A 45 -12.03 -4.21 -9.28
CA SER A 45 -13.31 -4.62 -9.86
C SER A 45 -13.23 -5.28 -11.23
N SER A 46 -12.11 -5.17 -11.94
CA SER A 46 -12.00 -5.73 -13.29
C SER A 46 -12.07 -7.25 -13.27
N SER A 47 -12.97 -7.82 -14.08
CA SER A 47 -13.16 -9.27 -14.19
C SER A 47 -11.93 -9.98 -14.74
N GLU A 48 -11.12 -9.30 -15.56
CA GLU A 48 -9.90 -9.90 -16.12
C GLU A 48 -8.80 -10.12 -15.06
N LEU A 49 -8.87 -9.41 -13.93
CA LEU A 49 -7.93 -9.54 -12.82
C LEU A 49 -8.42 -10.49 -11.73
N LYS A 50 -9.58 -11.13 -11.90
CA LYS A 50 -10.22 -11.97 -10.88
C LYS A 50 -9.29 -13.05 -10.29
N GLU A 51 -8.51 -13.71 -11.13
CA GLU A 51 -7.60 -14.78 -10.72
C GLU A 51 -6.16 -14.28 -10.48
N THR A 52 -5.94 -12.97 -10.48
CA THR A 52 -4.62 -12.36 -10.32
C THR A 52 -4.30 -12.17 -8.83
N SER A 53 -3.17 -12.73 -8.38
CA SER A 53 -2.69 -12.58 -7.00
C SER A 53 -1.17 -12.49 -6.94
N GLY A 54 -0.65 -11.90 -5.86
CA GLY A 54 0.79 -11.77 -5.61
C GLY A 54 1.52 -10.80 -6.55
N LYS A 55 0.79 -10.04 -7.36
CA LYS A 55 1.34 -9.05 -8.30
C LYS A 55 1.41 -7.67 -7.67
N PHE A 56 2.32 -6.84 -8.18
CA PHE A 56 2.44 -5.43 -7.83
C PHE A 56 2.17 -4.59 -9.07
N PHE A 57 1.44 -3.49 -8.88
CA PHE A 57 1.04 -2.60 -9.96
C PHE A 57 1.43 -1.17 -9.63
N ASN A 58 1.87 -0.42 -10.63
CA ASN A 58 2.00 1.03 -10.60
C ASN A 58 0.92 1.62 -11.50
N LEU A 59 -0.04 2.33 -10.89
CA LEU A 59 -1.37 2.55 -11.49
C LEU A 59 -1.95 1.20 -11.93
N THR A 60 -2.19 1.00 -13.22
CA THR A 60 -2.74 -0.24 -13.80
C THR A 60 -1.68 -1.12 -14.46
N ILE A 61 -0.40 -0.74 -14.38
CA ILE A 61 0.71 -1.45 -15.05
C ILE A 61 1.35 -2.41 -14.06
N GLU A 62 1.43 -3.70 -14.40
CA GLU A 62 2.17 -4.69 -13.58
C GLU A 62 3.67 -4.36 -13.60
N GLU A 63 4.26 -4.27 -12.42
CA GLU A 63 5.69 -4.01 -12.24
C GLU A 63 6.28 -4.99 -11.22
N LYS A 64 7.59 -5.26 -11.34
CA LYS A 64 8.31 -5.99 -10.30
C LYS A 64 8.40 -5.12 -9.06
N ALA A 65 7.88 -5.61 -7.94
CA ALA A 65 8.05 -4.94 -6.65
C ALA A 65 9.53 -4.76 -6.30
N ALA A 66 9.83 -3.75 -5.48
CA ALA A 66 11.19 -3.50 -5.00
C ALA A 66 11.79 -4.77 -4.36
N GLU A 67 13.08 -5.01 -4.57
CA GLU A 67 13.74 -6.25 -4.17
C GLU A 67 13.57 -6.58 -2.68
N HIS A 68 13.72 -5.57 -1.82
CA HIS A 68 13.54 -5.73 -0.38
C HIS A 68 12.10 -6.10 0.01
N ALA A 69 11.11 -5.75 -0.80
CA ALA A 69 9.71 -6.12 -0.58
C ALA A 69 9.45 -7.59 -0.92
N LEU A 70 10.34 -8.27 -1.64
CA LEU A 70 10.24 -9.69 -2.00
C LEU A 70 10.88 -10.62 -0.95
N ASP A 71 11.53 -10.08 0.07
CA ASP A 71 12.17 -10.84 1.14
C ASP A 71 11.13 -11.54 2.03
N ARG A 72 10.96 -12.85 1.82
CA ARG A 72 9.99 -13.68 2.55
C ARG A 72 10.27 -13.78 4.04
N GLU A 73 11.54 -13.75 4.44
CA GLU A 73 11.88 -13.83 5.86
C GLU A 73 11.50 -12.56 6.60
N LYS A 74 11.78 -11.39 6.01
CA LYS A 74 11.35 -10.10 6.55
C LYS A 74 9.83 -9.98 6.58
N GLN A 75 9.14 -10.41 5.52
CA GLN A 75 7.68 -10.44 5.49
C GLN A 75 7.10 -11.22 6.67
N LYS A 76 7.60 -12.44 6.94
CA LYS A 76 7.14 -13.28 8.05
C LYS A 76 7.42 -12.63 9.41
N LYS A 77 8.60 -12.03 9.59
CA LYS A 77 8.96 -11.30 10.83
C LYS A 77 8.02 -10.13 11.09
N ILE A 78 7.75 -9.30 10.07
CA ILE A 78 6.84 -8.15 10.15
C ILE A 78 5.42 -8.61 10.46
N TRP A 79 4.93 -9.65 9.79
CA TRP A 79 3.60 -10.22 10.03
C TRP A 79 3.43 -10.64 11.50
N ASN A 80 4.35 -11.45 12.02
CA ASN A 80 4.29 -11.94 13.40
C ASN A 80 4.34 -10.80 14.42
N LEU A 81 5.21 -9.81 14.20
CA LEU A 81 5.29 -8.63 15.07
C LEU A 81 3.98 -7.83 15.04
N SER A 82 3.40 -7.63 13.85
CA SER A 82 2.13 -6.92 13.68
C SER A 82 0.98 -7.65 14.38
N MET A 83 0.90 -8.98 14.26
CA MET A 83 -0.07 -9.82 14.95
C MET A 83 0.04 -9.68 16.47
N LYS A 84 1.26 -9.60 17.01
CA LYS A 84 1.50 -9.37 18.44
C LYS A 84 1.10 -7.96 18.87
N MET A 85 1.53 -6.94 18.13
CA MET A 85 1.24 -5.53 18.44
C MET A 85 -0.26 -5.19 18.40
N THR A 86 -1.01 -5.91 17.57
CA THR A 86 -2.47 -5.75 17.43
C THR A 86 -3.27 -6.69 18.33
N GLY A 87 -2.61 -7.54 19.13
CA GLY A 87 -3.26 -8.52 20.01
C GLY A 87 -3.97 -9.67 19.27
N LEU A 88 -3.77 -9.81 17.97
CA LEU A 88 -4.42 -10.84 17.15
C LEU A 88 -3.76 -12.22 17.28
N SER A 89 -2.51 -12.28 17.76
CA SER A 89 -1.80 -13.56 17.99
C SER A 89 -2.44 -14.44 19.06
N GLU A 90 -3.08 -13.85 20.07
CA GLU A 90 -3.74 -14.60 21.16
C GLU A 90 -5.13 -15.07 20.73
N ARG A 91 -5.80 -14.28 19.89
CA ARG A 91 -7.13 -14.58 19.33
C ARG A 91 -7.08 -15.70 18.28
N SER A 92 -5.95 -15.88 17.58
CA SER A 92 -5.75 -17.03 16.68
C SER A 92 -5.53 -18.33 17.46
N ASN A 93 -4.77 -18.29 18.55
CA ASN A 93 -4.48 -19.48 19.37
C ASN A 93 -5.70 -19.95 20.17
N SER A 94 -6.53 -19.03 20.68
CA SER A 94 -7.78 -19.37 21.36
C SER A 94 -8.84 -19.99 20.43
N LYS A 95 -8.96 -19.49 19.18
CA LYS A 95 -9.85 -20.10 18.17
C LYS A 95 -9.37 -21.46 17.66
N ALA A 96 -8.05 -21.69 17.63
CA ALA A 96 -7.49 -22.98 17.27
C ALA A 96 -7.78 -24.05 18.35
N ASN A 97 -7.77 -23.66 19.63
CA ASN A 97 -8.05 -24.55 20.76
C ASN A 97 -9.56 -24.74 21.05
N SER A 98 -10.45 -23.87 20.56
CA SER A 98 -11.91 -24.01 20.74
C SER A 98 -12.58 -24.88 19.65
N ASN A 99 -11.83 -25.27 18.62
CA ASN A 99 -12.28 -26.16 17.54
C ASN A 99 -11.71 -27.59 17.70
N GLN A 100 -11.21 -27.93 18.89
CA GLN A 100 -10.86 -29.29 19.34
C GLN A 100 -11.85 -29.78 20.38
#